data_AF-A0A2S9F8K7-F1
#
_entry.id   AF-A0A2S9F8K7-F1
#
_cell.length_a   1.000
_cell.length_b   1.000
_cell.length_c   1.000
_cell.angle_alpha   90.00
_cell.angle_beta   90.00
_cell.angle_gamma   90.00
#
_symmetry.space_group_name_H-M   'P 1'
#
loop_
_entity.id
_entity.type
_entity.pdbx_description
1 polymer ?
#
loop_
_entity_poly.entity_id
_entity_poly.type
_entity_poly.pdbx_seq_one_letter_code
_entity_poly.pdbx_strand_id
1 'polypeptide(L)'
;MTSTRWLRGIAAVGGLLAAGLGLSVGPAGADPISEALATTTCSYAQVTAAMNVQAPQLAAQLSLRPDMQANLQSFLALPVDQRRQRIAQEQAANPQLQQMLAAALGPQVTQVANSCMSF
;
A
#
# COMPACT_ATOMS: atom_id res chain seq x y z
N MET A 1 22.79 -40.81 -26.61
CA MET A 1 23.07 -39.39 -26.95
C MET A 1 22.05 -38.54 -26.21
N THR A 2 22.37 -38.13 -24.98
CA THR A 2 21.49 -37.32 -24.13
C THR A 2 22.36 -36.26 -23.47
N SER A 3 22.50 -35.13 -24.15
CA SER A 3 23.22 -33.98 -23.61
C SER A 3 22.68 -32.73 -24.25
N THR A 4 21.95 -31.93 -23.46
CA THR A 4 22.14 -30.48 -23.35
C THR A 4 21.17 -29.90 -22.32
N ARG A 5 21.51 -30.02 -21.02
CA ARG A 5 21.08 -29.08 -19.99
C ARG A 5 21.85 -27.79 -20.23
N TRP A 6 21.27 -26.85 -20.98
CA TRP A 6 21.84 -25.51 -21.12
C TRP A 6 21.36 -24.62 -19.98
N LEU A 7 22.37 -24.14 -19.27
CA LEU A 7 22.32 -23.20 -18.18
C LEU A 7 22.20 -21.76 -18.71
N ARG A 8 21.69 -20.90 -17.82
CA ARG A 8 21.93 -19.44 -17.68
C ARG A 8 20.98 -18.47 -18.37
N GLY A 9 20.26 -17.75 -17.49
CA GLY A 9 19.72 -16.42 -17.70
C GLY A 9 19.35 -15.81 -16.34
N ILE A 10 20.36 -15.48 -15.53
CA ILE A 10 20.18 -14.70 -14.30
C ILE A 10 19.88 -13.25 -14.71
N ALA A 11 18.67 -12.77 -14.41
CA ALA A 11 18.36 -11.36 -14.34
C ALA A 11 17.98 -11.03 -12.89
N ALA A 12 19.00 -10.92 -12.05
CA ALA A 12 18.88 -10.26 -10.76
C ALA A 12 18.79 -8.75 -11.03
N VAL A 13 17.57 -8.24 -11.20
CA VAL A 13 17.32 -6.79 -11.14
C VAL A 13 17.28 -6.41 -9.66
N GLY A 14 18.21 -5.54 -9.29
CA GLY A 14 18.45 -5.11 -7.92
C GLY A 14 17.24 -4.43 -7.27
N GLY A 15 17.11 -4.71 -5.98
CA GLY A 15 16.17 -4.08 -5.07
C GLY A 15 16.46 -4.52 -3.63
N LEU A 16 17.73 -4.46 -3.22
CA LEU A 16 18.11 -4.62 -1.81
C LEU A 16 17.77 -3.33 -1.07
N LEU A 17 16.62 -3.30 -0.40
CA LEU A 17 16.46 -2.68 0.91
C LEU A 17 15.54 -3.56 1.75
N ALA A 18 16.13 -4.61 2.33
CA ALA A 18 15.57 -5.27 3.50
C ALA A 18 15.68 -4.29 4.68
N ALA A 19 14.62 -3.50 4.90
CA ALA A 19 14.30 -2.93 6.19
C ALA A 19 12.95 -3.52 6.60
N GLY A 20 12.99 -4.71 7.19
CA GLY A 20 11.86 -5.26 7.93
C GLY A 20 11.61 -4.38 9.14
N LEU A 21 10.87 -3.31 8.95
CA LEU A 21 10.22 -2.62 10.05
C LEU A 21 9.04 -3.49 10.44
N GLY A 22 9.23 -4.28 11.49
CA GLY A 22 8.13 -4.92 12.18
C GLY A 22 7.08 -3.86 12.47
N LEU A 23 5.88 -4.06 11.92
CA LEU A 23 4.70 -3.28 12.25
C LEU A 23 4.34 -3.58 13.71
N SER A 24 5.01 -2.95 14.66
CA SER A 24 4.56 -2.93 16.05
C SER A 24 3.33 -2.04 16.12
N VAL A 25 2.17 -2.67 15.96
CA VAL A 25 0.84 -2.08 16.18
C VAL A 25 0.75 -1.67 17.65
N GLY A 26 1.12 -0.43 17.95
CA GLY A 26 0.81 0.22 19.23
C GLY A 26 -0.61 0.79 19.17
N PRO A 27 -1.45 0.62 20.21
CA PRO A 27 -2.81 1.14 20.22
C PRO A 27 -2.78 2.66 20.43
N ALA A 28 -2.58 3.41 19.37
CA ALA A 28 -2.72 4.87 19.36
C ALA A 28 -3.68 5.26 18.23
N GLY A 29 -4.99 5.08 18.46
CA GLY A 29 -6.07 5.79 17.75
C GLY A 29 -6.21 5.62 16.23
N ALA A 30 -5.31 4.93 15.54
CA ALA A 30 -5.34 4.73 14.10
C ALA A 30 -5.84 3.32 13.77
N ASP A 31 -6.92 3.23 12.99
CA ASP A 31 -7.35 1.97 12.38
C ASP A 31 -6.21 1.39 11.51
N PRO A 32 -6.05 0.06 11.37
CA PRO A 32 -5.04 -0.60 10.53
C PRO A 32 -4.84 0.02 9.14
N ILE A 33 -5.89 0.55 8.49
CA ILE A 33 -5.76 1.29 7.23
C ILE A 33 -4.87 2.52 7.38
N SER A 34 -5.15 3.32 8.42
CA SER A 34 -4.49 4.59 8.68
C SER A 34 -3.01 4.39 8.95
N GLU A 35 -2.65 3.40 9.77
CA GLU A 35 -1.25 3.13 10.07
C GLU A 35 -0.50 2.57 8.85
N ALA A 36 -1.14 1.67 8.09
CA ALA A 36 -0.58 1.14 6.84
C ALA A 36 -0.30 2.25 5.83
N LEU A 37 -1.24 3.19 5.63
CA LEU A 37 -1.07 4.31 4.71
C LEU A 37 -0.05 5.35 5.21
N ALA A 38 0.03 5.57 6.52
CA ALA A 38 0.96 6.51 7.12
C ALA A 38 2.42 6.07 6.98
N THR A 39 2.68 4.77 7.17
CA THR A 39 4.04 4.23 7.31
C THR A 39 4.55 3.44 6.11
N THR A 40 3.68 3.12 5.14
CA THR A 40 4.11 2.38 3.94
C THR A 40 5.25 3.10 3.21
N THR A 41 6.23 2.32 2.79
CA THR A 41 7.35 2.77 1.93
C THR A 41 7.10 2.44 0.46
N CYS A 42 5.99 1.79 0.13
CA CYS A 42 5.64 1.46 -1.25
C CYS A 42 5.34 2.71 -2.06
N SER A 43 5.88 2.77 -3.28
CA SER A 43 5.52 3.80 -4.25
C SER A 43 4.09 3.65 -4.75
N TYR A 44 3.54 4.70 -5.36
CA TYR A 44 2.22 4.64 -6.00
C TYR A 44 2.11 3.50 -7.04
N ALA A 45 3.16 3.27 -7.84
CA ALA A 45 3.19 2.18 -8.81
C ALA A 45 3.10 0.80 -8.12
N GLN A 46 3.83 0.61 -7.02
CA GLN A 46 3.82 -0.63 -6.26
C GLN A 46 2.47 -0.89 -5.58
N VAL A 47 1.88 0.15 -4.98
CA VAL A 47 0.54 0.08 -4.36
C VAL A 47 -0.50 -0.27 -5.42
N THR A 48 -0.49 0.39 -6.57
CA THR A 48 -1.49 0.11 -7.63
C THR A 48 -1.28 -1.25 -8.27
N ALA A 49 -0.03 -1.71 -8.47
CA ALA A 49 0.25 -3.07 -8.95
C ALA A 49 -0.24 -4.13 -7.97
N ALA A 50 0.10 -3.99 -6.68
CA ALA A 50 -0.37 -4.90 -5.63
C ALA A 50 -1.89 -4.91 -5.49
N MET A 51 -2.52 -3.73 -5.58
CA MET A 51 -3.97 -3.59 -5.53
C MET A 51 -4.66 -4.26 -6.73
N ASN A 52 -4.10 -4.18 -7.93
CA ASN A 52 -4.64 -4.90 -9.10
C ASN A 52 -4.63 -6.43 -8.91
N VAL A 53 -3.67 -6.97 -8.15
CA VAL A 53 -3.58 -8.42 -7.89
C VAL A 53 -4.44 -8.86 -6.70
N GLN A 54 -4.40 -8.11 -5.61
CA GLN A 54 -4.97 -8.55 -4.33
C GLN A 54 -6.36 -7.99 -4.05
N ALA A 55 -6.65 -6.83 -4.59
CA ALA A 55 -7.94 -6.16 -4.45
C ALA A 55 -8.44 -5.65 -5.82
N PRO A 56 -8.64 -6.54 -6.82
CA PRO A 56 -8.96 -6.13 -8.19
C PRO A 56 -10.26 -5.30 -8.28
N GLN A 57 -11.23 -5.54 -7.40
CA GLN A 57 -12.45 -4.72 -7.33
C GLN A 57 -12.16 -3.30 -6.82
N LEU A 58 -11.23 -3.14 -5.87
CA LEU A 58 -10.79 -1.82 -5.40
C LEU A 58 -9.98 -1.10 -6.47
N ALA A 59 -9.11 -1.83 -7.19
CA ALA A 59 -8.38 -1.28 -8.32
C ALA A 59 -9.32 -0.77 -9.43
N ALA A 60 -10.38 -1.52 -9.73
CA ALA A 60 -11.40 -1.10 -10.69
C ALA A 60 -12.18 0.14 -10.22
N GLN A 61 -12.49 0.25 -8.92
CA GLN A 61 -13.13 1.45 -8.39
C GLN A 61 -12.20 2.68 -8.45
N LEU A 62 -10.91 2.48 -8.14
CA LEU A 62 -9.92 3.56 -8.20
C LEU A 62 -9.67 4.01 -9.65
N SER A 63 -9.68 3.09 -10.63
CA SER A 63 -9.47 3.43 -12.04
C SER A 63 -10.57 4.33 -12.60
N LEU A 64 -11.79 4.25 -12.05
CA LEU A 64 -12.92 5.13 -12.38
C LEU A 64 -12.85 6.51 -11.69
N ARG A 65 -11.87 6.72 -10.80
CA ARG A 65 -11.74 7.91 -9.96
C ARG A 65 -10.36 8.57 -10.14
N PRO A 66 -10.12 9.30 -11.24
CA PRO A 66 -8.82 9.94 -11.51
C PRO A 66 -8.43 10.98 -10.45
N ASP A 67 -9.42 11.63 -9.84
CA ASP A 67 -9.24 12.51 -8.68
C ASP A 67 -8.60 11.78 -7.49
N MET A 68 -9.11 10.57 -7.18
CA MET A 68 -8.60 9.76 -6.08
C MET A 68 -7.22 9.17 -6.39
N GLN A 69 -6.94 8.82 -7.65
CA GLN A 69 -5.61 8.40 -8.08
C GLN A 69 -4.57 9.49 -7.85
N ALA A 70 -4.86 10.72 -8.30
CA ALA A 70 -3.97 11.86 -8.10
C ALA A 70 -3.79 12.18 -6.60
N ASN A 71 -4.87 12.11 -5.81
CA ASN A 71 -4.79 12.31 -4.36
C ASN A 71 -3.94 11.24 -3.67
N LEU A 72 -4.12 9.96 -4.03
CA LEU A 72 -3.34 8.86 -3.47
C LEU A 72 -1.86 9.00 -3.83
N GLN A 73 -1.54 9.31 -5.09
CA GLN A 73 -0.17 9.56 -5.52
C GLN A 73 0.46 10.72 -4.75
N SER A 74 -0.26 11.83 -4.62
CA SER A 74 0.21 13.01 -3.89
C SER A 74 0.38 12.72 -2.39
N PHE A 75 -0.53 11.93 -1.81
CA PHE A 75 -0.47 11.53 -0.42
C PHE A 75 0.75 10.64 -0.13
N LEU A 76 1.01 9.63 -0.98
CA LEU A 76 2.17 8.74 -0.82
C LEU A 76 3.51 9.45 -1.06
N ALA A 77 3.51 10.58 -1.78
CA ALA A 77 4.70 11.41 -1.94
C ALA A 77 5.03 12.26 -0.69
N LEU A 78 4.12 12.37 0.27
CA LEU A 78 4.37 13.12 1.51
C LEU A 78 5.30 12.34 2.46
N PRO A 79 6.14 13.06 3.24
CA PRO A 79 6.83 12.47 4.38
C PRO A 79 5.86 11.80 5.36
N VAL A 80 6.32 10.77 6.07
CA VAL A 80 5.50 9.99 7.03
C VAL A 80 4.79 10.90 8.05
N ASP A 81 5.49 11.90 8.61
CA ASP A 81 4.89 12.82 9.58
C ASP A 81 3.74 13.64 8.98
N GLN A 82 3.89 14.10 7.73
CA GLN A 82 2.82 14.82 7.03
C GLN A 82 1.65 13.91 6.66
N ARG A 83 1.92 12.65 6.32
CA ARG A 83 0.86 11.65 6.09
C ARG A 83 0.04 11.41 7.36
N ARG A 84 0.70 11.25 8.50
CA ARG A 84 0.03 11.11 9.81
C ARG A 84 -0.82 12.32 10.15
N GLN A 85 -0.31 13.52 9.94
CA GLN A 85 -1.06 14.76 10.16
C GLN A 85 -2.29 14.85 9.25
N ARG A 86 -2.15 14.57 7.95
CA ARG A 86 -3.25 14.54 6.99
C ARG A 86 -4.31 13.51 7.39
N ILE A 87 -3.90 12.31 7.72
CA ILE A 87 -4.81 11.26 8.22
C ILE A 87 -5.54 11.75 9.46
N ALA A 88 -4.85 12.29 10.47
CA ALA A 88 -5.47 12.78 11.70
C ALA A 88 -6.48 13.92 11.44
N GLN A 89 -6.21 14.81 10.47
CA GLN A 89 -7.15 15.85 10.05
C GLN A 89 -8.42 15.25 9.43
N GLU A 90 -8.27 14.29 8.51
CA GLU A 90 -9.40 13.60 7.89
C GLU A 90 -10.20 12.79 8.94
N GLN A 91 -9.49 12.18 9.91
CA GLN A 91 -10.09 11.45 11.03
C GLN A 91 -10.96 12.36 11.89
N ALA A 92 -10.45 13.53 12.25
CA ALA A 92 -11.17 14.51 13.03
C ALA A 92 -12.36 15.11 12.26
N ALA A 93 -12.24 15.29 10.94
CA ALA A 93 -13.29 15.88 10.12
C ALA A 93 -14.49 14.94 9.93
N ASN A 94 -14.27 13.62 9.82
CA ASN A 94 -15.33 12.67 9.50
C ASN A 94 -15.08 11.27 10.09
N PRO A 95 -15.18 11.11 11.43
CA PRO A 95 -14.86 9.85 12.10
C PRO A 95 -15.77 8.68 11.67
N GLN A 96 -17.05 8.95 11.38
CA GLN A 96 -18.01 7.92 10.96
C GLN A 96 -17.71 7.38 9.55
N LEU A 97 -17.31 8.25 8.61
CA LEU A 97 -16.88 7.83 7.27
C LEU A 97 -15.68 6.87 7.37
N GLN A 98 -14.80 7.15 8.31
CA GLN A 98 -13.58 6.40 8.47
C GLN A 98 -13.78 5.03 9.06
N GLN A 99 -14.69 4.90 10.03
CA GLN A 99 -15.13 3.59 10.53
C GLN A 99 -15.76 2.76 9.41
N MET A 100 -16.54 3.40 8.53
CA MET A 100 -17.13 2.73 7.37
C MET A 100 -16.05 2.28 6.37
N LEU A 101 -15.06 3.12 6.07
CA LEU A 101 -13.94 2.77 5.19
C LEU A 101 -13.08 1.65 5.79
N ALA A 102 -12.78 1.72 7.09
CA ALA A 102 -12.10 0.68 7.85
C ALA A 102 -12.81 -0.68 7.70
N ALA A 103 -14.13 -0.70 7.94
CA ALA A 103 -14.92 -1.91 7.83
C ALA A 103 -15.00 -2.44 6.38
N ALA A 104 -15.16 -1.55 5.39
CA ALA A 104 -15.36 -1.93 3.99
C ALA A 104 -14.07 -2.35 3.28
N LEU A 105 -12.96 -1.66 3.57
CA LEU A 105 -11.70 -1.76 2.82
C LEU A 105 -10.53 -2.29 3.64
N GLY A 106 -10.66 -2.37 4.96
CA GLY A 106 -9.57 -2.71 5.90
C GLY A 106 -8.78 -3.96 5.51
N PRO A 107 -9.44 -5.11 5.29
CA PRO A 107 -8.75 -6.34 4.89
C PRO A 107 -7.98 -6.20 3.57
N GLN A 108 -8.59 -5.53 2.59
CA GLN A 108 -8.02 -5.36 1.24
C GLN A 108 -6.80 -4.43 1.28
N VAL A 109 -6.91 -3.30 1.99
CA VAL A 109 -5.81 -2.34 2.16
C VAL A 109 -4.66 -2.98 2.93
N THR A 110 -4.95 -3.73 4.00
CA THR A 110 -3.92 -4.44 4.77
C THR A 110 -3.20 -5.47 3.91
N GLN A 111 -3.92 -6.20 3.07
CA GLN A 111 -3.32 -7.17 2.15
C GLN A 111 -2.36 -6.47 1.17
N VAL A 112 -2.82 -5.40 0.52
CA VAL A 112 -1.99 -4.58 -0.39
C VAL A 112 -0.77 -4.01 0.31
N ALA A 113 -0.92 -3.49 1.53
CA ALA A 113 0.19 -2.92 2.28
C ALA A 113 1.26 -3.98 2.64
N ASN A 114 0.85 -5.21 2.96
CA ASN A 114 1.76 -6.28 3.34
C ASN A 114 2.57 -6.87 2.17
N SER A 115 2.20 -6.54 0.93
CA SER A 115 2.69 -7.22 -0.27
C SER A 115 3.25 -6.28 -1.32
N CYS A 116 2.95 -4.98 -1.22
CA CYS A 116 3.31 -4.01 -2.25
C CYS A 116 4.81 -3.91 -2.53
N MET A 117 5.67 -4.26 -1.57
CA MET A 117 7.12 -4.31 -1.79
C MET A 117 7.56 -5.44 -2.74
N SER A 118 6.70 -6.43 -3.01
CA SER A 118 6.98 -7.52 -3.97
C SER A 118 6.63 -7.16 -5.42
N PHE A 119 6.13 -5.95 -5.64
CA PHE A 119 5.83 -5.37 -6.94
C PHE A 119 6.80 -4.22 -7.24
#